data_AF-A0A853I0S7-F1
#
_entry.id   AF-A0A853I0S7-F1
#
_cell.length_a   1.000
_cell.length_b   1.000
_cell.length_c   1.000
_cell.angle_alpha   90.00
_cell.angle_beta   90.00
_cell.angle_gamma   90.00
#
_symmetry.space_group_name_H-M   'P 1'
#
loop_
_entity.id
_entity.type
_entity.pdbx_description
1 polymer ?
#
loop_
_entity_poly.entity_id
_entity_poly.type
_entity_poly.pdbx_seq_one_letter_code
_entity_poly.pdbx_strand_id
1 'polypeptide(L)'
;MNKRFNSRRKNPKQQGRGTLENIVTDGPHNEWLGMPDYYIHTLTVDGEEYNYLSPDEVLDVKVGDKVVFRYQLAGKIKRIDKRSLGIAIDPSTYLNQTTDDDD
;
A
#
# COMPACT_ATOMS: atom_id res chain seq x y z
N MET A 1 -26.42 -35.06 -1.53
CA MET A 1 -26.81 -33.66 -1.26
C MET A 1 -25.54 -32.81 -1.29
N ASN A 2 -25.20 -32.25 -2.46
CA ASN A 2 -23.87 -31.68 -2.69
C ASN A 2 -23.89 -30.22 -2.27
N LYS A 3 -23.24 -29.90 -1.15
CA LYS A 3 -23.14 -28.54 -0.61
C LYS A 3 -22.25 -27.71 -1.54
N ARG A 4 -22.86 -27.04 -2.52
CA ARG A 4 -22.17 -26.08 -3.40
C ARG A 4 -21.48 -25.05 -2.51
N PHE A 5 -20.16 -24.92 -2.62
CA PHE A 5 -19.41 -23.81 -2.04
C PHE A 5 -19.90 -22.52 -2.71
N ASN A 6 -20.88 -21.88 -2.08
CA ASN A 6 -21.30 -20.55 -2.46
C ASN A 6 -20.12 -19.62 -2.14
N SER A 7 -19.30 -19.30 -3.14
CA SER A 7 -18.33 -18.22 -3.04
C SER A 7 -19.14 -16.96 -2.76
N ARG A 8 -19.27 -16.61 -1.48
CA ARG A 8 -19.91 -15.36 -1.07
C ARG A 8 -19.24 -14.27 -1.90
N ARG A 9 -20.02 -13.61 -2.75
CA ARG A 9 -19.57 -12.47 -3.56
C ARG A 9 -19.05 -11.42 -2.58
N LYS A 10 -17.75 -11.45 -2.29
CA LYS A 10 -17.10 -10.41 -1.49
C LYS A 10 -17.24 -9.14 -2.31
N ASN A 11 -17.70 -8.07 -1.67
CA ASN A 11 -17.73 -6.77 -2.32
C ASN A 11 -16.32 -6.48 -2.87
N PRO A 12 -16.22 -6.00 -4.12
CA PRO A 12 -14.95 -5.64 -4.69
C PRO A 12 -14.28 -4.61 -3.78
N LYS A 13 -12.99 -4.81 -3.54
CA LYS A 13 -12.22 -3.88 -2.73
C LYS A 13 -12.08 -2.56 -3.48
N GLN A 14 -12.06 -1.47 -2.72
CA GLN A 14 -11.87 -0.15 -3.30
C GLN A 14 -10.41 -0.01 -3.75
N GLN A 15 -10.20 0.88 -4.71
CA GLN A 15 -8.88 1.16 -5.28
C GLN A 15 -8.55 2.61 -4.99
N GLY A 16 -7.33 2.85 -4.55
CA GLY A 16 -6.76 4.18 -4.36
C GLY A 16 -5.58 4.37 -5.30
N ARG A 17 -5.44 5.59 -5.81
CA ARG A 17 -4.31 6.03 -6.63
C ARG A 17 -4.12 7.52 -6.37
N GLY A 18 -2.87 7.95 -6.28
CA GLY A 18 -2.57 9.37 -6.13
C GLY A 18 -1.09 9.62 -5.91
N THR A 19 -0.76 10.87 -5.60
CA THR A 19 0.58 11.28 -5.21
C THR A 19 0.72 11.11 -3.70
N LEU A 20 1.80 10.46 -3.27
CA LEU A 20 2.09 10.28 -1.85
C LEU A 20 2.64 11.59 -1.28
N GLU A 21 1.94 12.17 -0.31
CA GLU A 21 2.27 13.48 0.26
C GLU A 21 2.99 13.36 1.60
N ASN A 22 2.64 12.36 2.40
CA ASN A 22 3.21 12.15 3.72
C ASN A 22 3.20 10.67 4.11
N ILE A 23 4.18 10.26 4.91
CA ILE A 23 4.30 8.93 5.50
C ILE A 23 4.67 9.10 6.96
N VAL A 24 3.81 8.60 7.86
CA VAL A 24 4.09 8.52 9.30
C VAL A 24 4.12 7.07 9.70
N THR A 25 5.22 6.60 10.28
CA THR A 25 5.38 5.22 10.74
C THR A 25 5.25 5.16 12.27
N ASP A 26 4.45 4.22 12.76
CA ASP A 26 4.28 3.90 14.17
C ASP A 26 4.60 2.42 14.42
N GLY A 27 5.41 2.13 15.45
CA GLY A 27 5.90 0.79 15.80
C GLY A 27 7.36 0.76 16.29
N PRO A 28 7.95 -0.42 16.49
CA PRO A 28 7.38 -1.75 16.24
C PRO A 28 6.26 -2.11 17.22
N HIS A 29 5.27 -2.84 16.73
CA HIS A 29 4.16 -3.38 17.51
C HIS A 29 4.22 -4.91 17.56
N ASN A 30 3.83 -5.47 18.71
CA ASN A 30 3.71 -6.91 18.92
C ASN A 30 2.54 -7.24 19.85
N GLU A 31 1.66 -8.17 19.45
CA GLU A 31 0.46 -8.52 20.25
C GLU A 31 0.71 -9.72 21.18
N TRP A 32 1.67 -10.59 20.86
CA TRP A 32 2.03 -11.74 21.67
C TRP A 32 3.50 -12.14 21.51
N LEU A 33 4.02 -12.89 22.49
CA LEU A 33 5.38 -13.41 22.47
C LEU A 33 5.57 -14.33 21.24
N GLY A 34 6.53 -13.98 20.38
CA GLY A 34 6.82 -14.71 19.16
C GLY A 34 6.03 -14.26 17.93
N MET A 35 5.18 -13.21 18.03
CA MET A 35 4.69 -12.54 16.83
C MET A 35 5.85 -11.78 16.19
N PRO A 36 6.01 -11.84 14.86
CA PRO A 36 6.86 -10.89 14.17
C PRO A 36 6.38 -9.46 14.41
N ASP A 37 7.32 -8.55 14.58
CA ASP A 37 7.02 -7.13 14.70
C ASP A 37 6.32 -6.63 13.43
N TYR A 38 5.45 -5.65 13.61
CA TYR A 38 4.83 -4.95 12.52
C TYR A 38 4.77 -3.45 12.80
N TYR A 39 4.65 -2.69 11.73
CA TYR A 39 4.57 -1.25 11.72
C TYR A 39 3.23 -0.84 11.11
N ILE A 40 2.69 0.26 11.62
CA ILE A 40 1.50 0.91 11.08
C ILE A 40 1.97 2.19 10.41
N HIS A 41 1.81 2.26 9.09
CA HIS A 41 2.11 3.46 8.32
C HIS A 41 0.81 4.19 8.01
N THR A 42 0.74 5.46 8.35
CA THR A 42 -0.30 6.38 7.90
C THR A 42 0.23 7.13 6.69
N LEU A 43 -0.38 6.86 5.53
CA LEU A 43 -0.06 7.47 4.24
C LEU A 43 -1.11 8.53 3.91
N THR A 44 -0.66 9.74 3.58
CA THR A 44 -1.52 10.78 3.01
C THR A 44 -1.36 10.78 1.50
N VAL A 45 -2.43 10.48 0.76
CA VAL A 45 -2.43 10.37 -0.70
C VAL A 45 -3.50 11.28 -1.26
N ASP A 46 -3.10 12.28 -2.06
CA ASP A 46 -3.97 13.34 -2.58
C ASP A 46 -4.89 13.94 -1.49
N GLY A 47 -4.34 14.24 -0.30
CA GLY A 47 -5.07 14.79 0.85
C GLY A 47 -5.92 13.80 1.66
N GLU A 48 -5.96 12.51 1.31
CA GLU A 48 -6.69 11.48 2.05
C GLU A 48 -5.77 10.55 2.85
N GLU A 49 -6.17 10.21 4.08
CA GLU A 49 -5.38 9.32 4.94
C GLU A 49 -5.76 7.84 4.80
N TYR A 50 -4.72 7.01 4.77
CA TYR A 50 -4.81 5.56 4.65
C TYR A 50 -3.84 4.87 5.61
N ASN A 51 -4.29 3.78 6.24
CA ASN A 51 -3.44 2.98 7.11
C ASN A 51 -2.94 1.73 6.38
N TYR A 52 -1.63 1.50 6.40
CA TYR A 52 -0.97 0.33 5.86
C TYR A 52 -0.21 -0.41 6.95
N LEU A 53 -0.42 -1.73 7.05
CA LEU A 53 0.32 -2.56 8.01
C LEU A 53 1.38 -3.35 7.25
N SER A 54 2.64 -3.17 7.67
CA SER A 54 3.81 -3.79 7.07
C SER A 54 4.68 -4.46 8.13
N PRO A 55 5.42 -5.53 7.82
CA PRO A 55 6.50 -6.01 8.70
C PRO A 55 7.72 -5.08 8.69
N ASP A 56 7.86 -4.23 7.66
CA ASP A 56 9.03 -3.39 7.45
C ASP A 56 8.81 -1.98 8.02
N GLU A 57 9.82 -1.42 8.69
CA GLU A 57 9.78 -0.05 9.25
C GLU A 57 9.83 1.02 8.14
N VAL A 58 10.57 0.73 7.07
CA VAL A 58 10.77 1.62 5.93
C VAL A 58 10.08 1.02 4.72
N LEU A 59 9.23 1.81 4.08
CA LEU A 59 8.53 1.40 2.86
C LEU A 59 9.37 1.73 1.62
N ASP A 60 9.22 0.93 0.57
CA ASP A 60 9.84 1.17 -0.75
C ASP A 60 9.21 2.34 -1.54
N VAL A 61 8.30 3.10 -0.93
CA VAL A 61 7.65 4.28 -1.53
C VAL A 61 8.14 5.55 -0.86
N LYS A 62 8.26 6.63 -1.62
CA LYS A 62 8.72 7.93 -1.15
C LYS A 62 7.66 9.01 -1.38
N VAL A 63 7.73 10.07 -0.57
CA VAL A 63 6.91 11.27 -0.80
C VAL A 63 7.21 11.83 -2.19
N GLY A 64 6.16 12.13 -2.95
CA GLY A 64 6.21 12.52 -4.37
C GLY A 64 5.93 11.38 -5.35
N ASP A 65 6.06 10.11 -4.92
CA ASP A 65 5.77 8.98 -5.79
C ASP A 65 4.28 8.90 -6.10
N LYS A 66 3.95 8.51 -7.33
CA LYS A 66 2.60 8.09 -7.66
C LYS A 66 2.41 6.67 -7.15
N VAL A 67 1.44 6.45 -6.27
CA VAL A 67 1.15 5.14 -5.69
C VAL A 67 -0.21 4.62 -6.14
N VAL A 68 -0.33 3.30 -6.18
CA VAL A 68 -1.57 2.56 -6.45
C VAL A 68 -1.74 1.47 -5.41
N PHE A 69 -2.97 1.28 -4.93
CA PHE A 69 -3.26 0.28 -3.91
C PHE A 69 -4.74 -0.12 -3.88
N ARG A 70 -5.03 -1.20 -3.16
CA ARG A 70 -6.39 -1.57 -2.78
C ARG A 70 -6.61 -1.31 -1.31
N TYR A 71 -7.83 -0.94 -0.94
CA TYR A 71 -8.17 -0.72 0.46
C TYR A 71 -9.60 -1.16 0.77
N GLN A 72 -9.88 -1.25 2.07
CA GLN A 72 -11.20 -1.49 2.62
C GLN A 72 -11.50 -0.44 3.70
N LEU A 73 -12.77 -0.09 3.85
CA LEU A 73 -13.25 0.74 4.95
C LEU A 73 -13.43 -0.15 6.19
N ALA A 74 -12.71 0.15 7.26
CA ALA A 74 -12.86 -0.46 8.58
C ALA A 74 -13.40 0.61 9.54
N GLY A 75 -14.72 0.77 9.57
CA GLY A 75 -15.36 1.88 10.26
C GLY A 75 -15.05 3.21 9.54
N LYS A 76 -14.33 4.11 10.22
CA LYS A 76 -13.89 5.40 9.65
C LYS A 76 -12.49 5.34 9.03
N ILE A 77 -11.76 4.23 9.22
CA ILE A 77 -10.37 4.09 8.78
C ILE A 77 -10.35 3.45 7.39
N LYS A 78 -9.60 4.04 6.46
CA LYS A 78 -9.29 3.42 5.17
C LYS A 78 -8.03 2.57 5.34
N ARG A 79 -8.18 1.25 5.31
CA ARG A 79 -7.07 0.31 5.51
C ARG A 79 -6.63 -0.31 4.20
N ILE A 80 -5.38 -0.07 3.83
CA ILE A 80 -4.73 -0.65 2.65
C ILE A 80 -4.54 -2.15 2.85
N ASP A 81 -4.75 -2.89 1.77
CA ASP A 81 -4.52 -4.32 1.70
C ASP A 81 -3.02 -4.65 1.76
N LYS A 82 -2.69 -5.68 2.54
CA LYS A 82 -1.33 -6.25 2.57
C LYS A 82 -0.85 -6.57 1.15
N ARG A 83 0.38 -6.14 0.81
CA ARG A 83 1.03 -6.33 -0.50
C ARG A 83 0.29 -5.70 -1.69
N SER A 84 -0.61 -4.75 -1.46
CA SER A 84 -1.29 -4.06 -2.56
C SER A 84 -0.67 -2.70 -2.90
N LEU A 85 0.15 -2.15 -1.99
CA LEU A 85 0.85 -0.89 -2.21
C LEU A 85 1.94 -1.07 -3.27
N GLY A 86 1.89 -0.27 -4.31
CA GLY A 86 2.91 -0.23 -5.36
C GLY A 86 3.06 1.16 -5.95
N ILE A 87 4.21 1.39 -6.58
CA ILE A 87 4.50 2.62 -7.33
C ILE A 87 3.88 2.49 -8.72
N ALA A 88 3.14 3.51 -9.13
CA ALA A 88 2.62 3.65 -10.49
C ALA A 88 3.75 4.15 -11.40
N ILE A 89 4.11 3.31 -12.37
CA ILE A 89 5.11 3.64 -13.39
C ILE A 89 4.39 4.27 -14.59
N ASP A 90 4.85 5.44 -15.02
CA ASP A 90 4.46 6.01 -16.31
C ASP A 90 5.38 5.44 -17.40
N PRO A 91 4.87 4.79 -18.45
CA PRO A 91 5.71 4.28 -19.53
C PRO A 91 6.49 5.40 -20.25
N SER A 92 6.00 6.64 -20.21
CA SER A 92 6.64 7.79 -20.87
C SER A 92 7.90 8.27 -20.14
N THR A 93 8.04 7.96 -18.84
CA THR A 93 9.20 8.36 -18.04
C THR A 93 10.40 7.42 -18.19
N TYR A 94 10.22 6.25 -18.82
CA TYR A 94 11.27 5.23 -18.97
C TYR A 94 12.28 5.50 -20.10
N LEU A 95 11.95 6.38 -21.06
CA LEU A 95 12.78 6.62 -22.26
C LEU A 95 14.01 7.53 -22.03
N ASN A 96 14.16 8.12 -20.85
CA ASN A 96 15.22 9.12 -20.58
C ASN A 96 16.45 8.56 -19.82
N GLN A 97 16.62 7.23 -19.73
CA GLN A 97 17.65 6.62 -18.86
C GLN A 97 18.83 5.94 -19.58
N THR A 98 18.99 6.11 -20.90
CA THR A 98 20.02 5.40 -21.69
C THR A 98 20.89 6.32 -22.55
N THR A 99 21.65 7.24 -21.95
CA THR A 99 22.64 8.06 -22.70
C THR A 99 23.87 8.49 -21.90
N ASP A 100 24.33 7.71 -20.90
CA ASP A 100 25.50 8.11 -20.09
C ASP A 100 26.61 7.02 -19.98
N ASP A 101 26.68 6.03 -20.89
CA ASP A 101 27.67 4.94 -20.85
C ASP A 101 28.50 4.79 -22.16
N ASP A 102 28.86 5.90 -22.82
CA ASP A 102 29.84 5.90 -23.93
C ASP A 102 30.91 6.99 -23.69
N ASP A 103 31.95 6.65 -22.92
CA ASP A 103 33.30 7.25 -22.99
C ASP A 103 34.38 6.25 -22.56
#